data_AF-A0A9W6XNH5-F1
#
_entry.id   AF-A0A9W6XNH5-F1
#
_cell.length_a   1.000
_cell.length_b   1.000
_cell.length_c   1.000
_cell.angle_alpha   90.00
_cell.angle_beta   90.00
_cell.angle_gamma   90.00
#
_symmetry.space_group_name_H-M   'P 1'
#
loop_
_entity.id
_entity.type
_entity.pdbx_description
1 polymer ?
#
loop_
_entity_poly.entity_id
_entity_poly.type
_entity_poly.pdbx_seq_one_letter_code
_entity_poly.pdbx_strand_id
1 'polypeptide(L)'
;MSRNPPEGVSVGLGDDENIFNWEILLVGPPDTLYEGGFFKAVLEFPADFPNMPPKMTFKSEMWHPNGELLSTIEVVAVLPV
;
A
#
# COMPACT_ATOMS: atom_id res chain seq x y z
N MET A 1 -13.09 -8.79 -2.86
CA MET A 1 -12.37 -8.26 -1.68
C MET A 1 -12.37 -9.30 -0.58
N SER A 2 -11.21 -9.56 0.04
CA SER A 2 -11.05 -10.60 1.05
C SER A 2 -12.02 -10.38 2.21
N ARG A 3 -12.60 -11.47 2.73
CA ARG A 3 -13.49 -11.43 3.90
C ARG A 3 -12.74 -11.18 5.22
N ASN A 4 -11.41 -11.10 5.18
CA ASN A 4 -10.58 -10.88 6.37
C ASN A 4 -9.35 -10.02 6.01
N PRO A 5 -9.48 -8.69 5.89
CA PRO A 5 -8.33 -7.82 5.71
C PRO A 5 -7.42 -7.87 6.96
N PRO A 6 -6.10 -7.68 6.80
CA PRO A 6 -5.22 -7.46 7.94
C PRO A 6 -5.70 -6.28 8.79
N GLU A 7 -5.53 -6.39 10.10
CA GLU A 7 -5.91 -5.31 11.02
C GLU A 7 -5.16 -4.01 10.65
N GLY A 8 -5.89 -2.90 10.61
CA GLY A 8 -5.34 -1.61 10.22
C GLY A 8 -5.12 -1.41 8.72
N VAL A 9 -5.54 -2.33 7.86
CA VAL A 9 -5.43 -2.18 6.39
C VAL A 9 -6.82 -2.14 5.74
N SER A 10 -7.09 -1.07 5.01
CA SER A 10 -8.28 -0.95 4.16
C SER A 10 -7.83 -0.74 2.71
N VAL A 11 -8.50 -1.44 1.79
CA VAL A 11 -8.20 -1.43 0.35
C VAL A 11 -9.47 -1.17 -0.43
N GLY A 12 -9.43 -0.20 -1.34
CA GLY A 12 -10.51 0.14 -2.26
C GLY A 12 -9.99 0.32 -3.68
N LEU A 13 -10.90 0.36 -4.65
CA LEU A 13 -10.57 0.84 -5.98
C LEU A 13 -10.42 2.37 -5.90
N GLY A 14 -9.36 2.91 -6.49
CA GLY A 14 -9.21 4.36 -6.63
C GLY A 14 -10.14 4.92 -7.72
N ASP A 15 -10.46 4.08 -8.70
CA ASP A 15 -11.35 4.39 -9.82
C ASP A 15 -12.13 3.11 -10.19
N ASP A 16 -13.45 3.22 -10.28
CA ASP A 16 -14.33 2.12 -10.65
C ASP A 16 -14.14 1.69 -12.12
N GLU A 17 -13.59 2.56 -12.97
CA GLU A 17 -13.27 2.25 -14.37
C GLU A 17 -11.89 1.60 -14.53
N ASN A 18 -10.98 1.80 -13.55
CA ASN A 18 -9.61 1.27 -13.59
C ASN A 18 -9.31 0.35 -12.40
N ILE A 19 -9.65 -0.93 -12.57
CA ILE A 19 -9.39 -1.98 -11.58
C ILE A 19 -7.90 -2.26 -11.31
N PHE A 20 -6.97 -1.63 -12.04
CA PHE A 20 -5.53 -1.76 -11.83
C PHE A 20 -4.95 -0.62 -10.97
N ASN A 21 -5.79 0.29 -10.46
CA ASN A 21 -5.39 1.34 -9.54
C ASN A 21 -6.15 1.22 -8.22
N TRP A 22 -5.44 0.90 -7.15
CA TRP A 22 -6.04 0.64 -5.84
C TRP A 22 -5.60 1.70 -4.84
N GLU A 23 -6.56 2.20 -4.07
CA GLU A 23 -6.29 3.04 -2.90
C GLU A 23 -6.18 2.18 -1.65
N ILE A 24 -5.13 2.45 -0.88
CA ILE A 24 -4.84 1.75 0.38
C ILE A 24 -4.79 2.78 1.49
N LEU A 25 -5.52 2.50 2.57
CA LEU A 25 -5.42 3.23 3.83
C LEU A 25 -4.79 2.29 4.87
N LEU A 26 -3.66 2.71 5.43
CA LEU A 26 -2.97 2.04 6.52
C LEU A 26 -3.18 2.83 7.81
N VAL A 27 -3.54 2.12 8.87
CA VAL A 27 -3.57 2.64 10.24
C VAL A 27 -2.28 2.20 10.91
N GLY A 28 -1.58 3.15 11.51
CA GLY A 28 -0.33 2.85 12.20
C GLY A 28 -0.54 1.95 13.41
N PRO A 29 0.22 0.85 13.55
CA PRO A 29 0.04 -0.11 14.64
C PRO A 29 0.31 0.51 16.02
N PRO A 30 -0.32 -0.02 17.09
CA PRO A 30 0.02 0.36 18.45
C PRO A 30 1.47 0.02 18.78
N ASP A 31 2.05 0.74 19.74
CA ASP A 31 3.44 0.58 20.20
C ASP A 31 4.50 0.83 19.11
N THR A 32 4.15 1.63 18.09
CA THR A 32 5.08 2.07 17.04
C THR A 32 5.11 3.59 16.92
N LEU A 33 6.12 4.15 16.24
CA LEU A 33 6.17 5.59 15.91
C LEU A 33 4.99 6.06 15.06
N TYR A 34 4.24 5.13 14.46
CA TYR A 34 3.13 5.41 13.58
C TYR A 34 1.77 5.29 14.28
N GLU A 35 1.73 4.86 15.54
CA GLU A 35 0.49 4.60 16.29
C GLU A 35 -0.53 5.74 16.14
N GLY A 36 -1.75 5.38 15.74
CA GLY A 36 -2.84 6.33 15.52
C GLY A 36 -2.72 7.17 14.24
N GLY A 37 -1.66 7.00 13.45
CA GLY A 37 -1.46 7.63 12.15
C GLY A 37 -2.31 6.99 11.05
N PHE A 38 -2.66 7.79 10.04
CA PHE A 38 -3.36 7.35 8.84
C PHE A 38 -2.52 7.63 7.60
N PHE A 39 -2.14 6.58 6.88
CA PHE A 39 -1.25 6.65 5.74
C PHE A 39 -1.95 6.18 4.48
N LYS A 40 -2.09 7.09 3.52
CA LYS A 40 -2.68 6.77 2.22
C LYS A 40 -1.58 6.32 1.27
N ALA A 41 -1.86 5.29 0.50
CA ALA A 41 -1.02 4.82 -0.57
C ALA A 41 -1.85 4.45 -1.79
N VAL A 42 -1.22 4.46 -2.95
CA VAL A 42 -1.80 3.97 -4.20
C VAL A 42 -0.97 2.78 -4.66
N LEU A 43 -1.65 1.70 -5.02
CA LEU A 43 -1.04 0.51 -5.60
C LEU A 43 -1.46 0.41 -7.06
N GLU A 44 -0.46 0.43 -7.95
CA GLU A 44 -0.64 0.43 -9.40
C GLU A 44 -0.13 -0.88 -9.96
N PHE A 45 -1.01 -1.62 -10.65
CA PHE A 45 -0.66 -2.87 -11.31
C PHE A 45 -0.22 -2.58 -12.74
N PRO A 46 0.95 -3.09 -13.17
CA PRO A 46 1.37 -2.96 -14.56
C PRO A 46 0.50 -3.82 -15.48
N ALA A 47 0.47 -3.48 -16.77
CA ALA A 47 -0.26 -4.25 -17.78
C ALA A 47 0.23 -5.71 -17.91
N ASP A 48 1.49 -5.97 -17.55
CA ASP A 48 2.12 -7.29 -17.60
C ASP A 48 2.10 -7.99 -16.22
N PHE A 49 1.22 -7.57 -15.31
CA PHE A 49 1.00 -8.27 -14.06
C PHE A 49 0.44 -9.69 -14.35
N PRO A 50 0.95 -10.76 -13.71
CA PRO A 50 1.85 -10.78 -12.55
C PRO A 50 3.36 -10.90 -12.86
N ASN A 51 3.78 -10.83 -14.12
CA ASN A 51 5.20 -10.94 -14.51
C ASN A 51 6.02 -9.76 -13.97
N MET A 52 5.43 -8.56 -13.92
CA MET A 52 5.99 -7.41 -13.23
C MET A 52 5.24 -7.11 -11.92
N PRO A 53 5.95 -6.73 -10.86
CA PRO A 53 5.33 -6.41 -9.57
C PRO A 53 4.51 -5.12 -9.64
N PRO A 54 3.49 -4.97 -8.78
CA PRO A 54 2.79 -3.70 -8.63
C PRO A 54 3.68 -2.66 -7.95
N LYS A 55 3.43 -1.39 -8.25
CA LYS A 55 4.14 -0.26 -7.66
C LYS A 55 3.28 0.38 -6.57
N MET A 56 3.84 0.60 -5.37
CA MET A 56 3.15 1.28 -4.28
C MET A 56 3.73 2.68 -4.06
N THR A 57 2.87 3.68 -4.03
CA THR A 57 3.26 5.08 -3.83
C THR A 57 2.56 5.62 -2.58
N PHE A 58 3.31 6.05 -1.58
CA PHE A 58 2.73 6.70 -0.40
C PHE A 58 2.34 8.14 -0.75
N LYS A 59 1.08 8.48 -0.52
CA LYS A 59 0.55 9.85 -0.67
C LYS A 59 0.76 10.66 0.61
N SER A 60 0.80 9.99 1.76
CA SER A 60 1.15 10.60 3.04
C SER A 60 2.68 10.65 3.19
N GLU A 61 3.19 11.74 3.77
CA GLU A 61 4.58 11.83 4.19
C GLU A 61 4.84 10.79 5.30
N MET A 62 5.53 9.71 4.96
CA MET A 62 5.94 8.68 5.92
C MET A 62 7.44 8.75 6.14
N TRP A 63 7.83 8.95 7.39
CA TRP A 63 9.23 8.94 7.77
C TRP A 63 9.66 7.50 8.08
N HIS A 64 10.66 6.95 7.40
CA HIS A 64 11.16 5.60 7.69
C HIS A 64 12.27 5.64 8.74
N PRO A 65 12.41 4.61 9.61
CA PRO A 65 13.40 4.59 10.69
C PRO A 65 14.85 4.83 10.25
N ASN A 66 15.15 4.64 8.96
CA ASN A 66 16.45 4.88 8.35
C ASN A 66 16.75 6.35 8.00
N GLY A 67 15.85 7.30 8.29
CA GLY A 67 16.08 8.72 7.99
C GLY A 67 15.49 9.22 6.67
N GLU A 68 14.77 8.37 5.94
CA GLU A 68 14.31 8.67 4.59
C GLU A 68 12.79 8.88 4.57
N LEU A 69 12.35 9.89 3.82
CA LEU A 69 10.94 10.08 3.52
C LEU A 69 10.52 9.04 2.47
N LEU A 70 9.68 8.08 2.86
CA LEU A 70 9.10 7.15 1.91
C LEU A 70 8.11 7.89 1.01
N SER A 71 8.45 8.00 -0.27
CA SER A 71 7.52 8.48 -1.30
C SER A 71 7.08 7.35 -2.23
N THR A 72 7.92 6.36 -2.50
CA THR A 72 7.62 5.27 -3.43
C THR A 72 8.35 3.99 -3.00
N ILE A 73 7.63 2.87 -2.96
CA ILE A 73 8.19 1.53 -2.74
C ILE A 73 7.72 0.63 -3.88
N GLU A 74 8.65 -0.03 -4.55
CA GLU A 74 8.29 -1.13 -5.44
C GLU A 74 7.97 -2.36 -4.57
N VAL A 75 6.70 -2.74 -4.54
CA VAL A 75 6.28 -3.92 -3.77
C VAL A 75 6.59 -5.13 -4.62
N VAL A 76 7.76 -5.72 -4.41
CA VAL A 76 8.06 -7.05 -4.94
C VAL A 76 7.16 -8.04 -4.19
N ALA A 77 5.98 -8.29 -4.76
CA ALA A 77 5.08 -9.33 -4.27
C ALA A 77 5.76 -10.68 -4.54
N VAL A 78 6.46 -11.20 -3.53
CA VAL A 78 6.83 -12.62 -3.51
C VAL A 78 5.52 -13.36 -3.27
N LEU A 79 4.83 -13.75 -4.35
CA LEU A 79 3.67 -14.63 -4.23
C LEU A 79 4.14 -15.90 -3.52
N PRO A 80 3.53 -16.31 -2.39
CA PRO A 80 3.84 -17.60 -1.82
C PRO A 80 3.44 -18.68 -2.84
N VAL A 81 4.44 -19.46 -3.27
CA VAL A 81 4.23 -20.71 -4.00
C VAL A 81 3.66 -21.75 -3.03
#